data_AF-A0A535JM50-F1
#
_entry.id   AF-A0A535JM50-F1
#
_cell.length_a   1.000
_cell.length_b   1.000
_cell.length_c   1.000
_cell.angle_alpha   90.00
_cell.angle_beta   90.00
_cell.angle_gamma   90.00
#
_symmetry.space_group_name_H-M   'P 1'
#
loop_
_entity.id
_entity.type
_entity.pdbx_description
1 polymer ?
#
loop_
_entity_poly.entity_id
_entity_poly.type
_entity_poly.pdbx_seq_one_letter_code
_entity_poly.pdbx_strand_id
1 'polypeptide(L)'
;MARPALIVHGGAGPVPVTERPLRQAAVERALADGWSSIGDGALAAVVAAVRRLEDEPLLNAGIGACLNLEGDVELDAGVMDGAEMRAGGVGAVRDVRHPVDLAVEVMRDGRHVLLVGDGASRFARSHGVEMCDPSTFIIDRERQQHGGEGQGDTVGAVARDSQGHLAVAVSTGGVHNKWPGRIGDSPIPGAGIFADDRFGAVCGTGQGEAFMRLALSR
;
A
#
# COMPACT_ATOMS: atom_id res chain seq x y z
N MET A 1 -15.45 24.37 -7.53
CA MET A 1 -15.17 23.07 -6.90
C MET A 1 -14.89 22.06 -7.99
N ALA A 2 -13.83 21.28 -7.83
CA ALA A 2 -13.56 20.14 -8.69
C ALA A 2 -14.61 19.04 -8.44
N ARG A 3 -14.82 18.17 -9.43
CA ARG A 3 -15.59 16.94 -9.22
C ARG A 3 -14.70 15.93 -8.48
N PRO A 4 -15.09 15.47 -7.28
CA PRO A 4 -14.31 14.45 -6.57
C PRO A 4 -14.28 13.13 -7.35
N ALA A 5 -13.19 12.40 -7.22
CA ALA A 5 -12.98 11.10 -7.82
C ALA A 5 -12.10 10.22 -6.91
N LEU A 6 -12.33 8.91 -6.94
CA LEU A 6 -11.55 7.91 -6.23
C LEU A 6 -11.46 6.67 -7.11
N ILE A 7 -10.25 6.13 -7.26
CA ILE A 7 -9.98 4.87 -7.97
C ILE A 7 -9.22 3.98 -7.01
N VAL A 8 -9.60 2.71 -6.93
CA VAL A 8 -9.01 1.71 -6.04
C VAL A 8 -8.70 0.45 -6.84
N HIS A 9 -7.56 -0.20 -6.61
CA HIS A 9 -7.24 -1.51 -7.17
C HIS A 9 -6.80 -2.51 -6.09
N GLY A 10 -7.05 -3.80 -6.35
CA GLY A 10 -6.66 -4.92 -5.49
C GLY A 10 -5.51 -5.78 -6.03
N GLY A 11 -4.89 -5.39 -7.15
CA GLY A 11 -3.81 -6.14 -7.80
C GLY A 11 -3.99 -6.26 -9.31
N ALA A 12 -2.98 -6.80 -10.00
CA ALA A 12 -2.97 -7.01 -11.45
C ALA A 12 -2.70 -8.47 -11.86
N GLY A 13 -2.41 -9.34 -10.90
CA GLY A 13 -2.10 -10.74 -11.08
C GLY A 13 -3.32 -11.58 -11.43
N PRO A 14 -3.08 -12.84 -11.86
CA PRO A 14 -4.14 -13.75 -12.24
C PRO A 14 -5.00 -14.12 -11.02
N VAL A 15 -6.30 -13.82 -11.08
CA VAL A 15 -7.27 -14.17 -10.03
C VAL A 15 -8.04 -15.45 -10.41
N PRO A 16 -8.04 -16.49 -9.55
CA PRO A 16 -8.87 -17.68 -9.73
C PRO A 16 -10.35 -17.31 -9.92
N VAL A 17 -11.03 -17.93 -10.88
CA VAL A 17 -12.42 -17.57 -11.24
C VAL A 17 -13.36 -17.61 -10.04
N THR A 18 -13.16 -18.58 -9.14
CA THR A 18 -13.94 -18.75 -7.90
C THR A 18 -13.73 -17.63 -6.88
N GLU A 19 -12.59 -16.96 -6.91
CA GLU A 19 -12.25 -15.85 -6.00
C GLU A 19 -12.66 -14.48 -6.55
N ARG A 20 -12.90 -14.35 -7.85
CA ARG A 20 -13.17 -13.04 -8.50
C ARG A 20 -14.29 -12.26 -7.82
N PRO A 21 -15.48 -12.84 -7.50
CA PRO A 21 -16.54 -12.08 -6.84
C PRO A 21 -16.15 -11.62 -5.43
N LEU A 22 -15.36 -12.42 -4.71
CA LEU A 22 -14.93 -12.11 -3.35
C LEU A 22 -13.90 -10.98 -3.34
N ARG A 23 -12.93 -11.02 -4.25
CA ARG A 23 -11.92 -9.96 -4.41
C ARG A 23 -12.54 -8.66 -4.93
N GLN A 24 -13.49 -8.75 -5.85
CA GLN A 24 -14.25 -7.59 -6.30
C GLN A 24 -15.01 -6.94 -5.13
N ALA A 25 -15.69 -7.74 -4.31
CA ALA A 25 -16.39 -7.23 -3.13
C ALA A 25 -15.43 -6.61 -2.09
N ALA A 26 -14.19 -7.12 -1.96
CA ALA A 26 -13.16 -6.50 -1.11
C ALA A 26 -12.77 -5.10 -1.60
N VAL A 27 -12.53 -4.94 -2.90
CA VAL A 27 -12.23 -3.63 -3.51
C VAL A 27 -13.41 -2.67 -3.40
N GLU A 28 -14.65 -3.15 -3.55
CA GLU A 28 -15.85 -2.33 -3.38
C GLU A 28 -16.03 -1.81 -1.95
N ARG A 29 -15.69 -2.61 -0.93
CA ARG A 29 -15.68 -2.15 0.47
C ARG A 29 -14.62 -1.08 0.69
N ALA A 30 -13.41 -1.28 0.17
CA ALA A 30 -12.36 -0.27 0.24
C ALA A 30 -12.74 1.03 -0.49
N LEU A 31 -13.40 0.93 -1.64
CA LEU A 31 -13.94 2.08 -2.35
C LEU A 31 -14.99 2.82 -1.52
N ALA A 32 -15.90 2.10 -0.85
CA ALA A 32 -16.92 2.70 0.00
C ALA A 32 -16.30 3.44 1.21
N ASP A 33 -15.34 2.81 1.89
CA ASP A 33 -14.66 3.40 3.05
C ASP A 33 -13.85 4.64 2.64
N GLY A 34 -13.08 4.54 1.55
CA GLY A 34 -12.36 5.69 0.99
C GLY A 34 -13.31 6.81 0.54
N TRP A 35 -14.41 6.49 -0.12
CA TRP A 35 -15.39 7.48 -0.57
C TRP A 35 -16.08 8.17 0.59
N SER A 36 -16.33 7.46 1.70
CA SER A 36 -16.88 8.08 2.91
C SER A 36 -15.96 9.15 3.51
N SER A 37 -14.65 9.03 3.29
CA SER A 37 -13.62 9.95 3.78
C SER A 37 -13.25 11.06 2.78
N ILE A 38 -13.83 11.10 1.57
CA ILE A 38 -13.47 12.08 0.53
C ILE A 38 -13.81 13.52 0.93
N GLY A 39 -14.74 13.71 1.86
CA GLY A 39 -15.07 15.02 2.43
C GLY A 39 -13.92 15.62 3.25
N ASP A 40 -13.04 14.78 3.79
CA ASP A 40 -11.88 15.18 4.60
C ASP A 40 -10.61 15.41 3.75
N GLY A 41 -10.71 15.20 2.44
CA GLY A 41 -9.64 15.45 1.47
C GLY A 41 -9.15 14.20 0.75
N ALA A 42 -8.37 14.40 -0.31
CA ALA A 42 -7.90 13.30 -1.15
C ALA A 42 -7.02 12.31 -0.39
N LEU A 43 -6.13 12.80 0.49
CA LEU A 43 -5.26 11.98 1.30
C LEU A 43 -6.05 11.08 2.26
N ALA A 44 -7.07 11.63 2.93
CA ALA A 44 -7.92 10.86 3.84
C ALA A 44 -8.63 9.71 3.09
N ALA A 45 -9.15 9.98 1.89
CA ALA A 45 -9.82 8.98 1.07
C ALA A 45 -8.90 7.82 0.65
N VAL A 46 -7.70 8.11 0.15
CA VAL A 46 -6.77 7.04 -0.29
C VAL A 46 -6.26 6.22 0.89
N VAL A 47 -5.98 6.86 2.03
CA VAL A 47 -5.52 6.17 3.25
C VAL A 47 -6.63 5.26 3.79
N ALA A 48 -7.87 5.74 3.88
CA ALA A 48 -9.00 4.92 4.33
C ALA A 48 -9.24 3.72 3.40
N ALA A 49 -9.16 3.92 2.08
CA ALA A 49 -9.28 2.83 1.11
C ALA A 49 -8.17 1.78 1.28
N VAL A 50 -6.90 2.20 1.35
CA VAL A 50 -5.77 1.27 1.46
C VAL A 50 -5.75 0.56 2.82
N ARG A 51 -6.06 1.27 3.91
CA ARG A 51 -6.21 0.66 5.23
C ARG A 51 -7.26 -0.45 5.22
N ARG A 52 -8.38 -0.24 4.51
CA ARG A 52 -9.39 -1.29 4.31
C ARG A 52 -8.85 -2.47 3.51
N LEU A 53 -8.07 -2.23 2.45
CA LEU A 53 -7.45 -3.29 1.65
C LEU A 53 -6.42 -4.11 2.44
N GLU A 54 -5.66 -3.47 3.35
CA GLU A 54 -4.72 -4.14 4.25
C GLU A 54 -5.41 -5.08 5.26
N ASP A 55 -6.72 -4.91 5.46
CA ASP A 55 -7.55 -5.78 6.31
C ASP A 55 -8.22 -6.92 5.53
N GLU A 56 -8.07 -6.97 4.21
CA GLU A 56 -8.74 -7.95 3.34
C GLU A 56 -7.84 -9.16 3.06
N PRO A 57 -8.09 -10.33 3.68
CA PRO A 57 -7.16 -11.48 3.64
C PRO A 57 -6.96 -12.11 2.25
N LEU A 58 -7.74 -11.69 1.26
CA LEU A 58 -7.62 -12.17 -0.12
C LEU A 58 -6.68 -11.31 -0.96
N LEU A 59 -6.15 -10.22 -0.40
CA LEU A 59 -5.28 -9.28 -1.09
C LEU A 59 -3.88 -9.31 -0.49
N ASN A 60 -2.88 -8.99 -1.30
CA ASN A 60 -1.47 -9.09 -0.91
C ASN A 60 -0.98 -7.79 -0.26
N ALA A 61 -1.58 -7.39 0.86
CA ALA A 61 -1.15 -6.26 1.68
C ALA A 61 -1.69 -6.44 3.10
N GLY A 62 -0.89 -6.10 4.13
CA GLY A 62 -1.29 -6.34 5.51
C GLY A 62 -1.65 -7.81 5.77
N ILE A 63 -2.89 -8.06 6.17
CA ILE A 63 -3.41 -9.42 6.37
C ILE A 63 -3.54 -10.14 5.03
N GLY A 64 -2.94 -11.33 4.91
CA GLY A 64 -2.92 -12.07 3.65
C GLY A 64 -1.75 -11.73 2.74
N ALA A 65 -0.79 -10.94 3.23
CA ALA A 65 0.47 -10.70 2.54
C ALA A 65 1.28 -11.98 2.30
N CYS A 66 1.93 -12.03 1.15
CA CYS A 66 2.79 -13.14 0.75
C CYS A 66 4.02 -13.27 1.65
N LEU A 67 4.52 -14.50 1.77
CA LEU A 67 5.68 -14.82 2.59
C LEU A 67 7.00 -14.65 1.83
N ASN A 68 8.05 -14.20 2.53
CA ASN A 68 9.43 -14.18 2.05
C ASN A 68 10.07 -15.60 2.12
N LEU A 69 11.34 -15.75 1.73
CA LEU A 69 12.04 -17.04 1.76
C LEU A 69 12.13 -17.69 3.15
N GLU A 70 12.03 -16.89 4.22
CA GLU A 70 12.10 -17.37 5.61
C GLU A 70 10.71 -17.72 6.17
N GLY A 71 9.64 -17.51 5.41
CA GLY A 71 8.27 -17.75 5.86
C GLY A 71 7.67 -16.59 6.66
N ASP A 72 8.34 -15.44 6.66
CA ASP A 72 7.90 -14.21 7.33
C ASP A 72 7.16 -13.27 6.36
N VAL A 73 6.30 -12.42 6.91
CA VAL A 73 5.71 -11.27 6.19
C VAL A 73 6.58 -10.05 6.39
N GLU A 74 6.86 -9.34 5.29
CA GLU A 74 7.53 -8.04 5.27
C GLU A 74 6.72 -7.11 4.37
N LEU A 75 6.27 -5.98 4.92
CA LEU A 75 5.32 -5.10 4.26
C LEU A 75 6.00 -3.81 3.80
N ASP A 76 5.58 -3.34 2.64
CA ASP A 76 5.98 -2.05 2.06
C ASP A 76 4.73 -1.20 1.81
N ALA A 77 4.80 0.10 2.09
CA ALA A 77 3.71 1.03 1.77
C ALA A 77 4.22 2.44 1.52
N GLY A 78 3.47 3.21 0.75
CA GLY A 78 3.82 4.58 0.39
C GLY A 78 2.61 5.46 0.17
N VAL A 79 2.77 6.74 0.49
CA VAL A 79 1.76 7.79 0.28
C VAL A 79 2.40 9.04 -0.32
N MET A 80 1.64 9.78 -1.10
CA MET A 80 2.06 11.08 -1.62
C MET A 80 0.89 12.04 -1.71
N ASP A 81 1.11 13.26 -1.23
CA ASP A 81 0.22 14.42 -1.31
C ASP A 81 0.66 15.33 -2.46
N GLY A 82 -0.22 15.53 -3.43
CA GLY A 82 0.06 16.26 -4.66
C GLY A 82 0.07 17.78 -4.52
N ALA A 83 -0.46 18.33 -3.42
CA ALA A 83 -0.51 19.77 -3.19
C ALA A 83 0.88 20.35 -2.89
N GLU A 84 1.63 19.67 -2.03
CA GLU A 84 2.97 20.08 -1.59
C GLU A 84 4.08 19.11 -2.04
N MET A 85 3.73 18.08 -2.82
CA MET A 85 4.64 17.00 -3.23
C MET A 85 5.28 16.27 -2.04
N ARG A 86 4.61 16.27 -0.88
CA ARG A 86 5.08 15.54 0.30
C ARG A 86 4.87 14.05 0.07
N ALA A 87 5.84 13.25 0.47
CA ALA A 87 5.78 11.80 0.34
C ALA A 87 6.32 11.12 1.59
N GLY A 88 5.78 9.94 1.87
CA GLY A 88 6.25 9.06 2.93
C GLY A 88 6.17 7.62 2.49
N GLY A 89 7.17 6.83 2.88
CA GLY A 89 7.32 5.44 2.49
C GLY A 89 7.90 4.63 3.63
N VAL A 90 7.47 3.37 3.69
CA VAL A 90 7.95 2.38 4.65
C VAL A 90 8.23 1.06 3.93
N GLY A 91 9.24 0.33 4.37
CA GLY A 91 9.58 -0.95 3.74
C GLY A 91 10.11 -1.98 4.71
N ALA A 92 9.90 -3.25 4.37
CA ALA A 92 10.29 -4.40 5.18
C ALA A 92 9.86 -4.32 6.66
N VAL A 93 8.69 -3.72 6.94
CA VAL A 93 8.13 -3.70 8.29
C VAL A 93 7.35 -4.98 8.58
N ARG A 94 7.41 -5.47 9.83
CA ARG A 94 6.83 -6.78 10.20
C ARG A 94 5.77 -6.71 11.30
N ASP A 95 5.71 -5.61 12.03
CA ASP A 95 4.98 -5.48 13.28
C ASP A 95 4.07 -4.24 13.34
N VAL A 96 3.85 -3.60 12.18
CA VAL A 96 3.02 -2.40 12.02
C VAL A 96 1.69 -2.82 11.41
N ARG A 97 0.58 -2.64 12.13
CA ARG A 97 -0.72 -3.22 11.77
C ARG A 97 -1.24 -2.75 10.41
N HIS A 98 -1.02 -1.47 10.11
CA HIS A 98 -1.39 -0.80 8.86
C HIS A 98 -0.18 -0.02 8.32
N PRO A 99 0.66 -0.62 7.46
CA PRO A 99 1.83 0.04 6.89
C PRO A 99 1.54 1.40 6.24
N VAL A 100 0.37 1.58 5.62
CA VAL A 100 -0.05 2.87 5.06
C VAL A 100 -0.12 3.98 6.11
N ASP A 101 -0.56 3.68 7.34
CA ASP A 101 -0.64 4.66 8.42
C ASP A 101 0.77 5.11 8.84
N LEU A 102 1.75 4.20 8.87
CA LEU A 102 3.14 4.56 9.13
C LEU A 102 3.72 5.43 8.01
N ALA A 103 3.41 5.12 6.75
CA ALA A 103 3.83 5.95 5.62
C ALA A 103 3.29 7.39 5.73
N VAL A 104 2.04 7.55 6.19
CA VAL A 104 1.46 8.88 6.51
C VAL A 104 2.24 9.59 7.61
N GLU A 105 2.61 8.90 8.68
CA GLU A 105 3.39 9.52 9.77
C GLU A 105 4.80 9.91 9.34
N VAL A 106 5.47 9.11 8.49
CA VAL A 106 6.74 9.50 7.86
C VAL A 106 6.57 10.78 7.03
N MET A 107 5.54 10.84 6.20
CA MET A 107 5.24 12.02 5.37
C MET A 107 4.96 13.28 6.22
N ARG A 108 4.17 13.13 7.30
CA ARG A 108 3.78 14.23 8.20
C ARG A 108 4.96 14.76 9.02
N ASP A 109 5.83 13.88 9.50
CA ASP A 109 7.06 14.27 10.20
C ASP A 109 7.99 15.07 9.28
N GLY A 110 8.07 14.70 8.01
CA GLY A 110 8.68 15.51 6.95
C GLY A 110 10.21 15.59 6.97
N ARG A 111 10.89 15.02 7.97
CA ARG A 111 12.37 14.97 8.00
C ARG A 111 12.95 13.97 7.01
N HIS A 112 12.21 12.90 6.75
CA HIS A 112 12.60 11.79 5.91
C HIS A 112 11.45 11.40 4.99
N VAL A 113 11.77 10.79 3.85
CA VAL A 113 10.76 10.28 2.91
C VAL A 113 10.58 8.77 3.03
N LEU A 114 11.61 8.02 3.42
CA LEU A 114 11.59 6.56 3.45
C LEU A 114 12.28 6.02 4.70
N LEU A 115 11.61 5.15 5.45
CA LEU A 115 12.18 4.39 6.57
C LEU A 115 11.96 2.90 6.36
N VAL A 116 12.89 2.04 6.80
CA VAL A 116 12.77 0.60 6.58
C VAL A 116 13.14 -0.23 7.81
N GLY A 117 12.63 -1.46 7.86
CA GLY A 117 12.93 -2.49 8.86
C GLY A 117 12.74 -2.00 10.30
N ASP A 118 13.61 -2.45 11.21
CA ASP A 118 13.53 -2.11 12.64
C ASP A 118 13.56 -0.60 12.93
N GLY A 119 14.20 0.18 12.05
CA GLY A 119 14.21 1.64 12.16
C GLY A 119 12.81 2.23 12.01
N ALA A 120 12.08 1.77 10.99
CA ALA A 120 10.69 2.14 10.77
C ALA A 120 9.80 1.65 11.92
N SER A 121 9.98 0.43 12.42
CA SER A 121 9.21 -0.08 13.57
C SER A 121 9.45 0.71 14.86
N ARG A 122 10.69 1.17 15.12
CA ARG A 122 10.97 2.07 16.26
C ARG A 122 10.30 3.43 16.09
N PHE A 123 10.32 3.99 14.87
CA PHE A 123 9.64 5.24 14.55
C PHE A 123 8.13 5.10 14.74
N ALA A 124 7.53 3.99 14.28
CA ALA A 124 6.11 3.70 14.45
C ALA A 124 5.69 3.77 15.93
N ARG A 125 6.44 3.08 16.80
CA ARG A 125 6.19 3.10 18.25
C ARG A 125 6.33 4.50 18.86
N SER A 126 7.29 5.30 18.43
CA SER A 126 7.46 6.66 18.97
C SER A 126 6.39 7.65 18.51
N HIS A 127 5.67 7.34 17.43
CA HIS A 127 4.59 8.17 16.87
C HIS A 127 3.19 7.60 17.18
N GLY A 128 3.11 6.54 18.00
CA GLY A 128 1.83 5.95 18.41
C GLY A 128 1.09 5.22 17.29
N VAL A 129 1.79 4.78 16.24
CA VAL A 129 1.21 3.95 15.18
C VAL A 129 0.86 2.57 15.75
N GLU A 130 -0.26 2.01 15.30
CA GLU A 130 -0.76 0.71 15.78
C GLU A 130 0.23 -0.42 15.41
N MET A 131 0.68 -1.12 16.45
CA MET A 131 1.57 -2.28 16.32
C MET A 131 0.76 -3.58 16.43
N CYS A 132 1.23 -4.67 15.83
CA CYS A 132 0.63 -5.99 16.01
C CYS A 132 1.68 -7.10 16.04
N ASP A 133 1.27 -8.28 16.48
CA ASP A 133 2.08 -9.48 16.36
C ASP A 133 2.23 -9.86 14.87
N PRO A 134 3.45 -10.15 14.36
CA PRO A 134 3.66 -10.50 12.95
C PRO A 134 2.82 -11.69 12.47
N SER A 135 2.45 -12.62 13.36
CA SER A 135 1.60 -13.76 13.03
C SER A 135 0.17 -13.35 12.62
N THR A 136 -0.26 -12.13 12.95
CA THR A 136 -1.55 -11.55 12.52
C THR A 136 -1.70 -11.53 11.00
N PHE A 137 -0.59 -11.33 10.28
CA PHE A 137 -0.62 -11.21 8.81
C PHE A 137 -0.67 -12.55 8.09
N ILE A 138 -0.25 -13.62 8.77
CA ILE A 138 -0.05 -14.94 8.17
C ILE A 138 -1.34 -15.75 8.26
N ILE A 139 -1.95 -16.02 7.09
CA ILE A 139 -3.13 -16.88 6.96
C ILE A 139 -2.74 -18.25 6.38
N ASP A 140 -3.58 -19.27 6.64
CA ASP A 140 -3.29 -20.66 6.21
C ASP A 140 -3.08 -20.79 4.70
N ARG A 141 -3.76 -19.97 3.90
CA ARG A 141 -3.56 -19.89 2.44
C ARG A 141 -2.11 -19.59 2.09
N GLU A 142 -1.53 -18.53 2.66
CA GLU A 142 -0.18 -18.09 2.33
C GLU A 142 0.87 -19.09 2.81
N ARG A 143 0.62 -19.77 3.93
CA ARG A 143 1.45 -20.91 4.37
C ARG A 143 1.47 -22.05 3.37
N GLN A 144 0.32 -22.36 2.76
CA GLN A 144 0.21 -23.42 1.75
C GLN A 144 0.86 -23.03 0.41
N GLN A 145 0.94 -21.74 0.11
CA GLN A 145 1.56 -21.21 -1.11
C GLN A 145 3.07 -20.96 -0.96
N HIS A 146 3.60 -21.03 0.26
CA HIS A 146 5.04 -20.86 0.53
C HIS A 146 5.89 -21.89 -0.21
N GLY A 147 6.97 -21.43 -0.85
CA GLY A 147 7.82 -22.29 -1.69
C GLY A 147 7.22 -22.65 -3.06
N GLY A 148 6.01 -22.21 -3.38
CA GLY A 148 5.40 -22.32 -4.71
C GLY A 148 5.72 -21.14 -5.62
N GLU A 149 5.42 -21.28 -6.92
CA GLU A 149 5.43 -20.14 -7.85
C GLU A 149 4.15 -19.32 -7.67
N GLY A 150 4.27 -18.18 -7.00
CA GLY A 150 3.18 -17.21 -6.79
C GLY A 150 3.62 -15.83 -7.26
N GLN A 151 2.71 -15.09 -7.90
CA GLN A 151 2.91 -13.68 -8.20
C GLN A 151 2.29 -12.87 -7.06
N GLY A 152 3.08 -11.98 -6.45
CA GLY A 152 2.56 -11.03 -5.47
C GLY A 152 1.92 -9.84 -6.17
N ASP A 153 0.79 -9.39 -5.63
CA ASP A 153 0.04 -8.22 -6.10
C ASP A 153 0.20 -7.02 -5.17
N THR A 154 -0.21 -5.85 -5.63
CA THR A 154 -0.18 -4.61 -4.85
C THR A 154 -1.58 -4.03 -4.78
N VAL A 155 -1.94 -3.44 -3.64
CA VAL A 155 -3.20 -2.71 -3.47
C VAL A 155 -2.93 -1.22 -3.42
N GLY A 156 -3.90 -0.41 -3.83
CA GLY A 156 -3.69 1.02 -3.82
C GLY A 156 -4.88 1.84 -4.28
N ALA A 157 -4.79 3.14 -4.06
CA ALA A 157 -5.82 4.10 -4.41
C ALA A 157 -5.26 5.45 -4.83
N VAL A 158 -5.95 6.12 -5.75
CA VAL A 158 -5.75 7.54 -6.08
C VAL A 158 -7.05 8.30 -5.89
N ALA A 159 -6.97 9.53 -5.38
CA ALA A 159 -8.14 10.38 -5.18
C ALA A 159 -7.91 11.80 -5.67
N ARG A 160 -9.01 12.45 -6.03
CA ARG A 160 -9.14 13.89 -6.21
C ARG A 160 -10.29 14.39 -5.34
N ASP A 161 -10.05 15.40 -4.53
CA ASP A 161 -11.11 15.99 -3.70
C ASP A 161 -11.86 17.16 -4.37
N SER A 162 -12.75 17.80 -3.62
CA SER A 162 -13.58 18.91 -4.10
C SER A 162 -12.81 20.24 -4.29
N GLN A 163 -11.64 20.36 -3.67
CA GLN A 163 -10.70 21.47 -3.87
C GLN A 163 -9.81 21.23 -5.08
N GLY A 164 -9.72 19.97 -5.52
CA GLY A 164 -8.93 19.54 -6.67
C GLY A 164 -7.58 18.96 -6.30
N HIS A 165 -7.29 18.80 -5.01
CA HIS A 165 -6.07 18.17 -4.52
C HIS A 165 -6.05 16.69 -4.86
N LEU A 166 -4.86 16.20 -5.18
CA LEU A 166 -4.61 14.82 -5.55
C LEU A 166 -3.79 14.12 -4.46
N ALA A 167 -4.09 12.85 -4.24
CA ALA A 167 -3.28 12.00 -3.37
C ALA A 167 -3.25 10.57 -3.88
N VAL A 168 -2.24 9.84 -3.44
CA VAL A 168 -2.07 8.41 -3.71
C VAL A 168 -1.60 7.67 -2.46
N ALA A 169 -2.07 6.44 -2.30
CA ALA A 169 -1.57 5.49 -1.31
C ALA A 169 -1.45 4.09 -1.93
N VAL A 170 -0.40 3.36 -1.55
CA VAL A 170 -0.09 2.00 -2.02
C VAL A 170 0.41 1.17 -0.85
N SER A 171 0.06 -0.12 -0.82
CA SER A 171 0.57 -1.09 0.15
C SER A 171 0.75 -2.48 -0.48
N THR A 172 1.74 -3.24 -0.02
CA THR A 172 2.02 -4.59 -0.54
C THR A 172 2.76 -5.48 0.46
N GLY A 173 2.55 -6.80 0.34
CA GLY A 173 3.44 -7.83 0.89
C GLY A 173 4.69 -8.09 0.05
N GLY A 174 4.79 -7.49 -1.14
CA GLY A 174 5.86 -7.74 -2.11
C GLY A 174 5.52 -8.94 -3.00
N VAL A 175 6.51 -9.79 -3.27
CA VAL A 175 6.35 -10.99 -4.09
C VAL A 175 6.67 -12.26 -3.28
N HIS A 176 5.98 -13.36 -3.58
CA HIS A 176 6.23 -14.65 -2.93
C HIS A 176 7.71 -15.03 -3.03
N ASN A 177 8.24 -15.61 -1.95
CA ASN A 177 9.63 -16.08 -1.87
C ASN A 177 10.65 -14.97 -2.18
N LYS A 178 10.30 -13.70 -1.92
CA LYS A 178 11.28 -12.61 -1.97
C LYS A 178 12.40 -12.87 -0.96
N TRP A 179 13.60 -12.38 -1.27
CA TRP A 179 14.66 -12.30 -0.27
C TRP A 179 14.20 -11.41 0.90
N PRO A 180 14.45 -11.79 2.16
CA PRO A 180 14.21 -10.93 3.30
C PRO A 180 14.86 -9.56 3.10
N GLY A 181 14.12 -8.49 3.37
CA GLY A 181 14.55 -7.12 3.14
C GLY A 181 14.47 -6.64 1.68
N ARG A 182 13.94 -7.43 0.74
CA ARG A 182 13.63 -6.95 -0.62
C ARG A 182 12.52 -5.92 -0.55
N ILE A 183 12.81 -4.73 -1.07
CA ILE A 183 11.86 -3.62 -1.23
C ILE A 183 11.40 -3.52 -2.68
N GLY A 184 10.08 -3.38 -2.87
CA GLY A 184 9.45 -3.15 -4.17
C GLY A 184 9.37 -1.67 -4.57
N ASP A 185 8.54 -1.37 -5.56
CA ASP A 185 8.26 -0.02 -6.04
C ASP A 185 7.28 0.75 -5.15
N SER A 186 6.39 0.05 -4.46
CA SER A 186 5.28 0.61 -3.67
C SER A 186 5.66 1.76 -2.72
N PRO A 187 6.77 1.71 -1.95
CA PRO A 187 7.11 2.78 -1.02
C PRO A 187 7.96 3.88 -1.67
N ILE A 188 8.19 3.85 -2.98
CA ILE A 188 9.17 4.70 -3.67
C ILE A 188 8.45 5.72 -4.56
N PRO A 189 8.51 7.02 -4.22
CA PRO A 189 8.01 8.10 -5.07
C PRO A 189 8.64 8.11 -6.46
N GLY A 190 7.81 8.22 -7.49
CA GLY A 190 8.20 8.13 -8.90
C GLY A 190 8.31 6.69 -9.42
N ALA A 191 8.28 5.67 -8.57
CA ALA A 191 8.18 4.27 -8.98
C ALA A 191 6.76 3.76 -8.79
N GLY A 192 6.35 3.37 -7.58
CA GLY A 192 5.02 2.84 -7.29
C GLY A 192 3.96 3.89 -6.97
N ILE A 193 4.37 5.10 -6.59
CA ILE A 193 3.48 6.22 -6.26
C ILE A 193 3.93 7.51 -6.92
N PHE A 194 2.98 8.32 -7.38
CA PHE A 194 3.21 9.71 -7.76
C PHE A 194 1.91 10.52 -7.62
N ALA A 195 1.98 11.75 -7.11
CA ALA A 195 0.87 12.70 -7.12
C ALA A 195 1.40 14.12 -7.28
N ASP A 196 0.79 14.88 -8.18
CA ASP A 196 1.06 16.31 -8.42
C ASP A 196 -0.24 16.99 -8.88
N ASP A 197 -0.74 17.96 -8.13
CA ASP A 197 -1.99 18.68 -8.42
C ASP A 197 -2.04 19.32 -9.81
N ARG A 198 -0.88 19.56 -10.43
CA ARG A 198 -0.76 20.16 -11.77
C ARG A 198 -0.96 19.16 -12.90
N PHE A 199 -0.75 17.87 -12.64
CA PHE A 199 -0.69 16.85 -13.68
C PHE A 199 -1.63 15.67 -13.41
N GLY A 200 -1.50 15.03 -12.25
CA GLY A 200 -2.20 13.77 -11.99
C GLY A 200 -1.62 12.98 -10.81
N ALA A 201 -2.27 11.85 -10.51
CA ALA A 201 -1.80 10.86 -9.54
C ALA A 201 -1.78 9.47 -10.18
N VAL A 202 -0.76 8.69 -9.83
CA VAL A 202 -0.48 7.36 -10.36
C VAL A 202 -0.17 6.40 -9.23
N CYS A 203 -0.77 5.22 -9.30
CA CYS A 203 -0.71 4.15 -8.31
C CYS A 203 -0.34 2.84 -9.01
N GLY A 204 0.81 2.28 -8.66
CA GLY A 204 1.44 1.16 -9.34
C GLY A 204 1.07 -0.21 -8.78
N THR A 205 1.03 -1.20 -9.67
CA THR A 205 1.00 -2.63 -9.33
C THR A 205 1.65 -3.44 -10.44
N GLY A 206 2.46 -4.44 -10.09
CA GLY A 206 3.12 -5.32 -11.03
C GLY A 206 4.54 -5.70 -10.62
N GLN A 207 5.44 -5.80 -11.59
CA GLN A 207 6.84 -6.14 -11.32
C GLN A 207 7.61 -4.94 -10.79
N GLY A 208 7.76 -4.85 -9.46
CA GLY A 208 8.37 -3.69 -8.81
C GLY A 208 9.76 -3.31 -9.31
N GLU A 209 10.60 -4.27 -9.69
CA GLU A 209 11.92 -3.99 -10.28
C GLU A 209 11.82 -3.21 -11.59
N ALA A 210 10.80 -3.45 -12.41
CA ALA A 210 10.57 -2.71 -13.65
C ALA A 210 10.06 -1.30 -13.36
N PHE A 211 9.11 -1.15 -12.43
CA PHE A 211 8.62 0.14 -11.98
C PHE A 211 9.75 1.04 -11.46
N MET A 212 10.65 0.50 -10.63
CA MET A 212 11.82 1.22 -10.11
C MET A 212 12.83 1.60 -11.19
N ARG A 213 13.18 0.67 -12.09
CA ARG A 213 14.18 0.93 -13.15
C ARG A 213 13.71 1.95 -14.17
N LEU A 214 12.40 2.02 -14.42
CA LEU A 214 11.81 2.89 -15.43
C LEU A 214 11.18 4.16 -14.87
N ALA A 215 11.10 4.31 -13.53
CA ALA A 215 10.37 5.38 -12.86
C ALA A 215 8.93 5.51 -13.39
N LEU A 216 8.22 4.37 -13.47
CA LEU A 216 7.03 4.24 -14.31
C LEU A 216 5.85 5.17 -13.91
N SER A 217 5.81 5.65 -12.66
CA SER A 217 4.73 6.53 -12.19
C SER A 217 4.99 8.02 -12.45
N ARG A 218 6.17 8.41 -12.91
CA ARG A 218 6.57 9.81 -13.15
C ARG A 218 6.77 10.11 -14.63
#